data_AF-A0A7J6X2T5-F1
#
_entry.id   AF-A0A7J6X2T5-F1
#
_cell.length_a   1.000
_cell.length_b   1.000
_cell.length_c   1.000
_cell.angle_alpha   90.00
_cell.angle_beta   90.00
_cell.angle_gamma   90.00
#
_symmetry.space_group_name_H-M   'P 1'
#
loop_
_entity.id
_entity.type
_entity.pdbx_description
1 polymer ?
#
loop_
_entity_poly.entity_id
_entity_poly.type
_entity_poly.pdbx_seq_one_letter_code
_entity_poly.pdbx_strand_id
1 'polypeptide(L)'
;MAAFRWVMQLHKDVPKAAHFYSEGLDFSIKVCTLRWAELESGPLKLALMQSNSDHDVQKGYSSHLSFTVTDINSTVTKLMSLGAELDGSIKYEIHGKVAAVRMDGHMLGLYEPA
;
A
#
# COMPACT_ATOMS: atom_id res chain seq x y z
N MET A 1 -16.94 -25.43 -1.60
CA MET A 1 -16.90 -24.11 -2.28
C MET A 1 -15.80 -23.30 -1.64
N ALA A 2 -14.91 -22.67 -2.41
CA ALA A 2 -13.88 -21.78 -1.90
C ALA A 2 -14.32 -20.31 -2.13
N ALA A 3 -14.06 -19.43 -1.17
CA ALA A 3 -14.36 -18.01 -1.26
C ALA A 3 -13.09 -17.18 -1.02
N PHE A 4 -12.87 -16.15 -1.83
CA PHE A 4 -11.76 -15.24 -1.64
C PHE A 4 -11.98 -14.42 -0.36
N ARG A 5 -10.97 -14.38 0.50
CA ARG A 5 -11.08 -13.71 1.80
C ARG A 5 -10.31 -12.40 1.83
N TRP A 6 -9.01 -12.45 1.52
CA TRP A 6 -8.10 -11.32 1.65
C TRP A 6 -6.96 -11.40 0.63
N VAL A 7 -6.45 -10.24 0.21
CA VAL A 7 -5.07 -10.12 -0.28
C VAL A 7 -4.16 -9.98 0.95
N MET A 8 -3.00 -10.63 0.97
CA MET A 8 -2.07 -10.55 2.11
C MET A 8 -0.72 -9.96 1.69
N GLN A 9 -0.18 -9.05 2.50
CA GLN A 9 1.19 -8.52 2.38
C GLN A 9 1.99 -8.83 3.65
N LEU A 10 3.28 -9.11 3.46
CA LEU A 10 4.21 -9.40 4.54
C LEU A 10 5.00 -8.15 4.88
N HIS A 11 4.88 -7.64 6.12
CA HIS A 11 5.57 -6.42 6.56
C HIS A 11 6.48 -6.70 7.74
N LYS A 12 7.61 -5.98 7.84
CA LYS A 12 8.48 -6.09 9.02
C LYS A 12 7.79 -5.51 10.27
N ASP A 13 7.11 -4.39 10.08
CA ASP A 13 6.37 -3.67 11.10
C ASP A 13 4.90 -3.52 10.68
N VAL A 14 4.06 -4.42 11.20
CA VAL A 14 2.63 -4.47 10.86
C VAL A 14 1.87 -3.23 11.34
N PRO A 15 2.02 -2.76 12.60
CA PRO A 15 1.38 -1.52 13.03
C PRO A 15 1.76 -0.30 12.19
N LYS A 16 3.04 -0.16 11.82
CA LYS A 16 3.48 0.95 10.96
C LYS A 16 2.86 0.87 9.56
N ALA A 17 2.83 -0.31 8.95
CA ALA A 17 2.19 -0.51 7.65
C ALA A 17 0.67 -0.27 7.72
N ALA A 18 0.00 -0.72 8.79
CA ALA A 18 -1.43 -0.46 9.00
C ALA A 18 -1.73 1.04 9.10
N HIS A 19 -0.91 1.79 9.84
CA HIS A 19 -1.01 3.24 9.93
C HIS A 19 -0.75 3.91 8.57
N PHE A 20 0.23 3.42 7.79
CA PHE A 20 0.50 3.92 6.45
C PHE A 20 -0.73 3.79 5.53
N TYR A 21 -1.39 2.64 5.49
CA TYR A 21 -2.58 2.45 4.66
C TYR A 21 -3.80 3.24 5.18
N SER A 22 -3.95 3.31 6.51
CA SER A 22 -5.06 4.05 7.14
C SER A 22 -4.95 5.55 6.89
N GLU A 23 -3.83 6.15 7.25
CA GLU A 23 -3.63 7.59 7.08
C GLU A 23 -3.34 7.93 5.63
N GLY A 24 -2.61 7.10 4.88
CA GLY A 24 -2.18 7.42 3.52
C GLY A 24 -3.24 7.22 2.44
N LEU A 25 -4.08 6.19 2.60
CA LEU A 25 -5.02 5.71 1.57
C LEU A 25 -6.44 5.47 2.14
N ASP A 26 -6.73 6.01 3.32
CA ASP A 26 -8.04 6.01 3.97
C ASP A 26 -8.62 4.61 4.23
N PHE A 27 -7.76 3.61 4.45
CA PHE A 27 -8.21 2.28 4.87
C PHE A 27 -8.74 2.30 6.30
N SER A 28 -9.82 1.59 6.55
CA SER A 28 -10.29 1.32 7.91
C SER A 28 -9.54 0.14 8.52
N ILE A 29 -8.87 0.35 9.65
CA ILE A 29 -8.26 -0.71 10.44
C ILE A 29 -9.35 -1.44 11.22
N LYS A 30 -9.57 -2.73 10.95
CA LYS A 30 -10.53 -3.58 11.70
C LYS A 30 -9.88 -4.32 12.85
N VAL A 31 -8.66 -4.81 12.62
CA VAL A 31 -7.83 -5.50 13.60
C VAL A 31 -6.40 -5.00 13.42
N CYS A 32 -5.68 -4.73 14.51
CA CYS A 32 -4.24 -4.47 14.45
C CYS A 32 -3.57 -4.99 15.72
N THR A 33 -2.55 -5.80 15.52
CA THR A 33 -1.68 -6.39 16.54
C THR A 33 -0.23 -6.25 16.08
N LEU A 34 0.71 -6.65 16.92
CA LEU A 34 2.14 -6.64 16.55
C LEU A 34 2.46 -7.49 15.32
N ARG A 35 1.66 -8.53 15.03
CA ARG A 35 1.96 -9.52 13.98
C ARG A 35 0.93 -9.63 12.87
N TRP A 36 -0.20 -8.97 13.02
CA TRP A 36 -1.36 -9.13 12.15
C TRP A 36 -2.21 -7.87 12.12
N ALA A 37 -2.66 -7.47 10.94
CA ALA A 37 -3.69 -6.46 10.79
C ALA A 37 -4.67 -6.83 9.66
N GLU A 38 -5.92 -6.40 9.83
CA GLU A 38 -6.97 -6.50 8.81
C GLU A 38 -7.46 -5.10 8.49
N LEU A 39 -7.37 -4.74 7.22
CA LEU A 39 -7.72 -3.43 6.68
C LEU A 39 -8.82 -3.58 5.63
N GLU A 40 -9.72 -2.61 5.58
CA GLU A 40 -10.77 -2.57 4.56
C GLU A 40 -10.85 -1.20 3.89
N SER A 41 -11.01 -1.19 2.58
CA SER A 41 -11.35 -0.01 1.78
C SER A 41 -12.40 -0.41 0.74
N GLY A 42 -13.65 -0.02 0.98
CA GLY A 42 -14.79 -0.48 0.20
C GLY A 42 -14.87 -2.02 0.14
N PRO A 43 -14.88 -2.64 -1.05
CA PRO A 43 -14.93 -4.10 -1.18
C PRO A 43 -13.56 -4.78 -0.98
N LEU A 44 -12.46 -4.02 -0.97
CA LEU A 44 -11.11 -4.57 -0.84
C LEU A 44 -10.82 -4.85 0.63
N LYS A 45 -10.36 -6.08 0.88
CA LYS A 45 -9.86 -6.51 2.19
C LYS A 45 -8.39 -6.88 2.09
N LEU A 46 -7.56 -6.16 2.84
CA LEU A 46 -6.11 -6.31 2.87
C LEU A 46 -5.68 -6.81 4.25
N ALA A 47 -4.95 -7.91 4.29
CA ALA A 47 -4.35 -8.47 5.48
C ALA A 47 -2.85 -8.17 5.49
N LEU A 48 -2.33 -7.76 6.64
CA LEU A 48 -0.90 -7.56 6.87
C LEU A 48 -0.42 -8.60 7.86
N MET A 49 0.69 -9.28 7.57
CA MET A 49 1.29 -10.27 8.45
C MET A 49 2.77 -9.95 8.68
N GLN A 50 3.27 -10.16 9.91
CA GLN A 50 4.68 -9.92 10.21
C GLN A 50 5.59 -10.90 9.45
N SER A 51 6.58 -10.36 8.73
CA SER A 51 7.70 -11.15 8.20
C SER A 51 8.78 -11.32 9.27
N ASN A 52 9.27 -12.55 9.43
CA ASN A 52 10.38 -12.87 10.35
C ASN A 52 11.75 -12.89 9.64
N SER A 53 11.78 -12.54 8.35
CA SER A 53 12.95 -12.60 7.49
C SER A 53 13.61 -11.23 7.36
N ASP A 54 14.85 -11.09 7.85
CA ASP A 54 15.76 -10.01 7.39
C ASP A 54 16.14 -10.17 5.91
N HIS A 55 15.87 -11.34 5.34
CA HIS A 55 16.15 -11.70 3.95
C HIS A 55 15.18 -11.13 2.89
N ASP A 56 14.09 -10.45 3.29
CA ASP A 56 13.08 -9.95 2.34
C ASP A 56 13.51 -8.69 1.58
N VAL A 57 14.53 -7.97 2.04
CA VAL A 57 15.01 -6.77 1.33
C VAL A 57 15.73 -7.15 0.03
N GLN A 58 16.14 -8.43 -0.16
CA GLN A 58 17.02 -8.82 -1.27
C GLN A 58 16.41 -9.70 -2.36
N LYS A 59 15.21 -10.28 -2.25
CA LYS A 59 14.63 -11.10 -3.34
C LYS A 59 13.10 -11.02 -3.47
N GLY A 60 12.63 -9.99 -4.20
CA GLY A 60 11.72 -10.20 -5.33
C GLY A 60 10.22 -10.39 -5.09
N TYR A 61 9.70 -10.45 -3.86
CA TYR A 61 8.25 -10.49 -3.61
C TYR A 61 7.69 -9.09 -3.32
N SER A 62 7.89 -8.14 -4.24
CA SER A 62 7.20 -6.85 -4.17
C SER A 62 5.77 -7.06 -4.69
N SER A 63 4.81 -7.17 -3.78
CA SER A 63 3.40 -7.03 -4.16
C SER A 63 3.22 -5.67 -4.84
N HIS A 64 2.52 -5.65 -5.97
CA HIS A 64 2.10 -4.42 -6.63
C HIS A 64 0.59 -4.26 -6.42
N LEU A 65 0.18 -3.28 -5.62
CA LEU A 65 -1.22 -2.89 -5.48
C LEU A 65 -1.44 -1.53 -6.14
N SER A 66 -2.49 -1.38 -6.94
CA SER A 66 -2.79 -0.13 -7.62
C SER A 66 -4.10 0.46 -7.11
N PHE A 67 -4.09 1.75 -6.80
CA PHE A 67 -5.21 2.47 -6.24
C PHE A 67 -5.60 3.65 -7.13
N THR A 68 -6.90 3.85 -7.29
CA THR A 68 -7.43 5.07 -7.89
C THR A 68 -7.61 6.13 -6.81
N VAL A 69 -7.09 7.33 -7.05
CA VAL A 69 -7.10 8.46 -6.12
C VAL A 69 -7.65 9.71 -6.79
N THR A 70 -8.18 10.64 -6.01
CA THR A 70 -8.78 11.89 -6.52
C THR A 70 -7.77 13.01 -6.72
N ASP A 71 -6.66 13.00 -5.97
CA ASP A 71 -5.55 13.94 -6.10
C ASP A 71 -4.22 13.23 -5.86
N ILE A 72 -3.52 12.94 -6.94
CA ILE A 72 -2.24 12.22 -6.94
C ILE A 72 -1.13 13.04 -6.30
N ASN A 73 -1.14 14.37 -6.43
CA ASN A 73 -0.07 15.21 -5.88
C ASN A 73 -0.16 15.27 -4.36
N SER A 74 -1.37 15.52 -3.85
CA SER A 74 -1.63 15.49 -2.41
C SER A 74 -1.39 14.11 -1.82
N THR A 75 -1.83 13.04 -2.52
CA THR A 75 -1.62 11.66 -2.05
C THR A 75 -0.14 11.32 -2.01
N VAL A 76 0.63 11.55 -3.07
CA VAL A 76 2.08 11.29 -3.07
C VAL A 76 2.78 12.03 -1.94
N THR A 77 2.45 13.30 -1.74
CA THR A 77 3.03 14.11 -0.65
C THR A 77 2.73 13.50 0.73
N LYS A 78 1.48 13.08 0.94
CA LYS A 78 1.04 12.40 2.17
C LYS A 78 1.79 11.09 2.39
N LEU A 79 1.86 10.23 1.38
CA LEU A 79 2.56 8.93 1.48
C LEU A 79 4.06 9.12 1.74
N MET A 80 4.70 10.11 1.11
CA MET A 80 6.10 10.43 1.38
C MET A 80 6.32 10.92 2.81
N SER A 81 5.40 11.71 3.36
CA SER A 81 5.46 12.13 4.78
C SER A 81 5.33 10.96 5.76
N LEU A 82 4.70 9.85 5.35
CA LEU A 82 4.56 8.62 6.12
C LEU A 82 5.75 7.64 5.91
N GLY A 83 6.77 8.06 5.16
CA GLY A 83 8.00 7.29 4.95
C GLY A 83 8.02 6.40 3.71
N ALA A 84 7.11 6.61 2.75
CA ALA A 84 7.25 6.03 1.41
C ALA A 84 8.23 6.85 0.56
N GLU A 85 8.74 6.20 -0.48
CA GLU A 85 9.62 6.81 -1.48
C GLU A 85 8.89 6.83 -2.83
N LEU A 86 8.95 7.96 -3.54
CA LEU A 86 8.45 8.04 -4.91
C LEU A 86 9.43 7.33 -5.86
N ASP A 87 8.92 6.38 -6.65
CA ASP A 87 9.70 5.64 -7.64
C ASP A 87 9.54 6.30 -9.02
N GLY A 88 10.49 7.18 -9.36
CA GLY A 88 10.45 7.99 -10.58
C GLY A 88 9.68 9.30 -10.40
N SER A 89 9.02 9.76 -11.46
CA SER A 89 8.20 10.98 -11.45
C SER A 89 6.72 10.67 -11.65
N ILE A 90 5.86 11.59 -11.23
CA ILE A 90 4.44 11.56 -11.60
C ILE A 90 4.36 11.78 -13.13
N LYS A 91 3.73 10.85 -13.83
CA LYS A 91 3.52 10.93 -15.28
C LYS A 91 2.12 11.42 -15.59
N TYR A 92 2.03 12.31 -16.57
CA TYR A 92 0.79 12.91 -17.03
C TYR A 92 0.48 12.32 -18.40
N GLU A 93 -0.47 11.37 -18.42
CA GLU A 93 -0.85 10.64 -19.62
C GLU A 93 -2.21 11.14 -20.12
N ILE A 94 -2.55 10.83 -21.37
CA ILE A 94 -3.84 11.21 -21.98
C ILE A 94 -5.07 10.64 -21.24
N HIS A 95 -4.88 9.56 -20.47
CA HIS A 95 -5.95 8.88 -19.73
C HIS A 95 -5.96 9.20 -18.23
N GLY A 96 -5.11 10.14 -17.77
CA GLY A 96 -4.97 10.48 -16.36
C GLY A 96 -3.52 10.51 -15.88
N LYS A 97 -3.32 10.72 -14.58
CA LYS A 97 -1.99 10.81 -13.96
C LYS A 97 -1.64 9.49 -13.30
N VAL A 98 -0.37 9.08 -13.38
CA VAL A 98 0.13 7.86 -12.75
C VAL A 98 1.39 8.13 -11.94
N ALA A 99 1.53 7.42 -10.82
CA ALA A 99 2.72 7.44 -9.98
C ALA A 99 2.96 6.05 -9.37
N ALA A 100 4.21 5.76 -9.02
CA ALA A 100 4.57 4.56 -8.27
C ALA A 100 5.27 4.99 -6.99
N VAL A 101 4.86 4.46 -5.84
CA VAL A 101 5.53 4.69 -4.56
C VAL A 101 5.95 3.36 -3.95
N ARG A 102 7.03 3.38 -3.17
CA ARG A 102 7.56 2.20 -2.48
C ARG A 102 7.49 2.39 -0.98
N MET A 103 7.01 1.36 -0.29
CA MET A 103 6.98 1.31 1.18
C MET A 103 7.38 -0.09 1.65
N ASP A 104 8.41 -0.17 2.49
CA ASP A 104 8.96 -1.42 3.05
C ASP A 104 9.16 -2.55 2.00
N GLY A 105 9.60 -2.18 0.79
CA GLY A 105 9.81 -3.11 -0.33
C GLY A 105 8.57 -3.41 -1.19
N HIS A 106 7.38 -2.98 -0.78
CA HIS A 106 6.14 -3.12 -1.56
C HIS A 106 5.95 -1.94 -2.51
N MET A 107 5.44 -2.21 -3.71
CA MET A 107 5.16 -1.20 -4.71
C MET A 107 3.68 -0.86 -4.72
N LEU A 108 3.35 0.43 -4.68
CA LEU A 108 1.99 0.93 -4.77
C LEU A 108 1.87 1.83 -6.00
N GLY A 109 0.99 1.45 -6.93
CA GLY A 109 0.60 2.28 -8.05
C GLY A 109 -0.52 3.23 -7.64
N LEU A 110 -0.42 4.49 -8.05
CA LEU A 110 -1.47 5.49 -7.92
C LEU A 110 -1.93 5.91 -9.31
N TYR A 111 -3.24 6.03 -9.48
CA TYR A 111 -3.88 6.49 -10.70
C TYR A 111 -4.93 7.55 -10.37
N GLU A 112 -4.86 8.71 -11.02
CA GLU A 112 -5.90 9.75 -10.99
C GLU A 112 -6.51 9.85 -12.39
N PRO A 113 -7.82 9.53 -12.56
CA PRO A 113 -8.51 9.69 -13.84
C PRO A 113 -8.53 11.15 -14.31
N ALA A 114 -8.57 11.35 -15.63
CA ALA A 114 -8.66 12.68 -16.26
C ALA A 114 -10.03 13.35 -16.06
#